data_AF-A0AAU5T0I7-F1
#
_entry.id   AF-A0AAU5T0I7-F1
#
_cell.length_a   1.000
_cell.length_b   1.000
_cell.length_c   1.000
_cell.angle_alpha   90.00
_cell.angle_beta   90.00
_cell.angle_gamma   90.00
#
_symmetry.space_group_name_H-M   'P 1'
#
loop_
_entity.id
_entity.type
_entity.pdbx_description
1 polymer ?
#
loop_
_entity_poly.entity_id
_entity_poly.type
_entity_poly.pdbx_seq_one_letter_code
_entity_poly.pdbx_strand_id
1 'polypeptide(L)'
;MIITMLFFLPPVGIALAWTSRWSQTKKIVATVLSGIWFLIPLLSDPPKKTDTDAKPQALATAPSTSPSPSASPSAPPSFVGQSLKAAKKAASTAGYNATSHDAADTNTSQWDDDNWKVCFQTPAAKQIGKLPTLDFGVVRNEVPCPAKDGEPIPYPKMPKVVGQTFAKASEALKPIGLQKIEPQSAYTDVTLPGAVDDWVVCFQEPAENKELRTPKTTTAYLQLAAPGTACPSSQHTELHPKPAPAPNDDDSDNSSTGGSTSTTGGSGGGSGSGGSGGGSVYYKNCTAARAAGAAPVHRGDPGYGRHLDRDGDGVGCE
;
A
#
# COMPACT_ATOMS: atom_id res chain seq x y z
N MET A 1 -0.18 11.17 47.46
CA MET A 1 0.96 11.45 48.36
C MET A 1 2.31 11.12 47.72
N ILE A 2 2.54 9.92 47.18
CA ILE A 2 3.81 9.55 46.52
C ILE A 2 4.04 10.36 45.22
N ILE A 3 3.00 10.53 44.39
CA ILE A 3 3.07 11.31 43.13
C ILE A 3 3.34 12.81 43.41
N THR A 4 2.72 13.36 44.44
CA THR A 4 2.96 14.75 44.88
C THR A 4 4.37 14.93 45.44
N MET A 5 4.93 13.94 46.15
CA MET A 5 6.32 13.98 46.63
C MET A 5 7.34 13.81 45.49
N LEU A 6 7.03 13.04 44.43
CA LEU A 6 7.88 12.92 43.23
C LEU A 6 8.08 14.25 42.50
N PHE A 7 7.11 15.17 42.59
CA PHE A 7 7.19 16.49 41.97
C PHE A 7 7.90 17.53 42.84
N PHE A 8 7.73 17.50 44.16
CA PHE A 8 8.23 18.54 45.05
C PHE A 8 9.49 18.17 45.84
N LEU A 9 9.69 16.88 46.17
CA LEU A 9 10.90 16.36 46.83
C LEU A 9 11.32 15.02 46.17
N PRO A 10 11.91 15.09 44.96
CA PRO A 10 12.20 13.91 44.13
C PRO A 10 12.90 12.74 44.83
N PRO A 11 13.99 12.93 45.62
CA PRO A 11 14.67 11.78 46.25
C PRO A 11 13.80 11.05 47.29
N VAL A 12 12.93 11.77 48.01
CA VAL A 12 11.98 11.18 48.96
C VAL A 12 10.82 10.50 48.21
N GLY A 13 10.34 11.11 47.12
CA GLY A 13 9.32 10.54 46.25
C GLY A 13 9.75 9.23 45.60
N ILE A 14 11.01 9.12 45.16
CA ILE A 14 11.59 7.90 44.58
C ILE A 14 11.73 6.80 45.63
N ALA A 15 12.23 7.10 46.83
CA ALA A 15 12.33 6.12 47.91
C ALA A 15 10.96 5.55 48.31
N LEU A 16 9.93 6.39 48.39
CA LEU A 16 8.55 5.97 48.67
C LEU A 16 7.90 5.20 47.51
N ALA A 17 8.29 5.48 46.25
CA ALA A 17 7.82 4.71 45.11
C ALA A 17 8.33 3.26 45.14
N TRP A 18 9.53 3.03 45.67
CA TRP A 18 10.11 1.69 45.78
C TRP A 18 9.52 0.85 46.92
N THR A 19 9.04 1.48 48.00
CA THR A 19 8.31 0.81 49.10
C THR A 19 6.81 0.61 48.80
N SER A 20 6.30 1.21 47.71
CA SER A 20 4.91 1.06 47.25
C SER A 20 4.65 -0.26 46.52
N ARG A 21 3.40 -0.75 46.57
CA ARG A 21 2.91 -1.96 45.86
C ARG A 21 2.73 -1.77 44.34
N TRP A 22 3.38 -0.79 43.73
CA TRP A 22 3.30 -0.56 42.28
C TRP A 22 3.98 -1.67 41.48
N SER A 23 3.45 -1.96 40.30
CA SER A 23 4.10 -2.88 39.35
C SER A 23 5.46 -2.31 38.91
N GLN A 24 6.40 -3.20 38.58
CA GLN A 24 7.76 -2.82 38.19
C GLN A 24 7.78 -1.78 37.05
N THR A 25 6.88 -1.94 36.07
CA THR A 25 6.73 -0.98 34.96
C THR A 25 6.34 0.42 35.44
N LYS A 26 5.46 0.53 36.45
CA LYS A 26 5.06 1.84 37.01
C LYS A 26 6.18 2.47 37.86
N LYS A 27 7.03 1.66 38.51
CA LYS A 27 8.21 2.16 39.25
C LYS A 27 9.26 2.73 38.31
N ILE A 28 9.55 2.04 37.20
CA ILE A 28 10.53 2.47 36.19
C ILE A 28 10.10 3.78 35.52
N VAL A 29 8.84 3.88 35.10
CA VAL A 29 8.31 5.11 34.47
C VAL A 29 8.39 6.31 35.42
N ALA A 30 8.08 6.12 36.70
CA ALA A 30 8.16 7.19 37.71
C ALA A 30 9.61 7.66 37.96
N THR A 31 10.58 6.76 37.95
CA THR A 31 12.01 7.12 38.10
C THR A 31 12.56 7.86 36.88
N VAL A 32 12.17 7.46 35.66
CA VAL A 32 12.63 8.11 34.42
C VAL A 32 12.06 9.53 34.29
N LEU A 33 10.77 9.72 34.59
CA LEU A 33 10.14 11.05 34.56
C LEU A 33 10.72 12.01 35.60
N SER A 34 11.19 11.51 36.74
CA SER A 34 11.82 12.33 37.79
C SER A 34 13.29 12.67 37.49
N GLY A 35 14.00 11.84 36.72
CA GLY A 35 15.41 12.07 36.34
C GLY A 35 15.60 13.20 35.31
N ILE A 36 14.54 13.57 34.58
CA ILE A 36 14.57 14.63 33.55
C ILE A 36 14.79 16.03 34.15
N TRP A 37 14.57 16.23 35.46
CA TRP A 37 14.86 17.50 36.15
C TRP A 37 16.36 17.71 36.46
N PHE A 38 17.17 16.64 36.50
CA PHE A 38 18.59 16.71 36.85
C PHE A 38 19.52 17.04 35.67
N LEU A 39 19.00 17.10 34.44
CA LEU A 39 19.79 17.38 33.21
C LEU A 39 19.67 18.82 32.70
N ILE A 40 18.97 19.71 33.40
CA ILE A 40 18.68 21.07 32.90
C ILE A 40 19.72 22.15 33.29
N PRO A 41 20.58 22.04 34.33
CA PRO A 41 21.50 23.15 34.66
C PRO A 41 22.94 22.97 34.11
N LEU A 42 23.15 22.38 32.92
CA LEU A 42 24.51 22.21 32.36
C LEU A 42 24.69 22.49 30.87
N LEU A 43 23.79 23.26 30.25
CA LEU A 43 24.01 23.81 28.90
C LEU A 43 23.56 25.28 28.88
N SER A 44 24.41 26.16 29.40
CA SER A 44 24.27 27.61 29.27
C SER A 44 25.64 28.20 28.94
N ASP A 45 25.95 28.28 27.65
CA ASP A 45 27.04 29.11 27.14
C ASP A 45 26.47 30.45 26.64
N PRO A 46 26.96 31.60 27.11
CA PRO A 46 26.61 32.90 26.53
C PRO A 46 27.46 33.22 25.29
N PRO A 47 26.92 33.93 24.27
CA PRO A 47 27.71 34.35 23.13
C PRO A 47 28.68 35.48 23.50
N LYS A 48 29.97 35.27 23.19
CA LYS A 48 31.03 36.30 23.24
C LYS A 48 30.76 37.39 22.20
N LYS A 49 30.84 38.64 22.65
CA LYS A 49 31.02 39.83 21.80
C LYS A 49 32.44 39.82 21.23
N THR A 50 32.57 40.15 19.95
CA THR A 50 33.82 40.60 19.36
C THR A 50 33.63 42.04 18.90
N ASP A 51 34.12 42.96 19.73
CA ASP A 51 34.47 44.30 19.30
C ASP A 51 35.80 44.21 18.54
N THR A 52 35.87 44.78 17.34
CA THR A 52 37.15 45.21 16.77
C THR A 52 36.91 46.47 15.97
N ASP A 53 37.41 47.57 16.53
CA ASP A 53 37.58 48.87 15.93
C ASP A 53 38.39 48.81 14.62
N ALA A 54 37.89 49.49 13.60
CA ALA A 54 38.72 50.12 12.57
C ALA A 54 38.07 51.46 12.16
N LYS A 55 38.83 52.55 12.32
CA LYS A 55 38.52 53.97 12.08
C LYS A 55 39.46 54.48 10.95
N PRO A 56 39.23 55.60 10.24
CA PRO A 56 38.09 56.04 9.41
C PRO A 56 38.53 56.53 7.99
N GLN A 57 37.70 56.57 6.94
CA GLN A 57 37.93 57.54 5.84
C GLN A 57 36.62 58.08 5.23
N ALA A 58 36.43 59.38 5.48
CA ALA A 58 35.93 60.46 4.61
C ALA A 58 34.70 60.29 3.70
N LEU A 59 33.72 61.18 3.99
CA LEU A 59 32.89 62.00 3.09
C LEU A 59 32.38 61.38 1.77
N ALA A 60 31.05 61.22 1.68
CA ALA A 60 30.23 61.95 0.69
C ALA A 60 28.72 61.68 0.88
N THR A 61 28.02 62.75 1.25
CA THR A 61 26.76 63.21 0.63
C THR A 61 25.58 62.23 0.52
N ALA A 62 24.62 62.38 1.45
CA ALA A 62 23.23 62.02 1.21
C ALA A 62 22.57 62.98 0.19
N PRO A 63 21.54 62.53 -0.53
CA PRO A 63 20.36 63.35 -0.67
C PRO A 63 19.15 62.68 -0.02
N SER A 64 18.40 63.52 0.68
CA SER A 64 17.08 63.22 1.23
C SER A 64 16.12 62.84 0.11
N THR A 65 15.44 61.71 0.27
CA THR A 65 14.16 61.46 -0.38
C THR A 65 13.12 61.10 0.67
N SER A 66 12.09 61.94 0.70
CA SER A 66 10.87 61.91 1.51
C SER A 66 10.22 60.52 1.61
N PRO A 67 9.66 60.10 2.77
CA PRO A 67 8.94 58.82 2.88
C PRO A 67 7.44 59.00 2.59
N SER A 68 6.98 58.60 1.40
CA SER A 68 5.63 58.04 1.14
C SER A 68 5.43 57.79 -0.36
N PRO A 69 4.74 56.70 -0.78
CA PRO A 69 3.40 56.39 -0.27
C PRO A 69 3.24 54.96 0.23
N SER A 70 2.30 54.82 1.18
CA SER A 70 1.38 53.68 1.37
C SER A 70 1.77 52.41 0.60
N ALA A 71 2.56 51.54 1.23
CA ALA A 71 2.69 50.17 0.78
C ALA A 71 1.31 49.52 0.94
N SER A 72 0.61 49.36 -0.18
CA SER A 72 -0.42 48.33 -0.32
C SER A 72 0.16 47.04 0.27
N PRO A 73 -0.56 46.31 1.14
CA PRO A 73 0.04 45.18 1.85
C PRO A 73 0.62 44.22 0.82
N SER A 74 1.96 44.08 0.82
CA SER A 74 2.65 43.09 0.00
C SER A 74 1.95 41.76 0.24
N ALA A 75 1.55 41.10 -0.85
CA ALA A 75 0.88 39.80 -0.78
C ALA A 75 1.63 38.86 0.18
N PRO A 76 0.92 38.02 0.94
CA PRO A 76 1.56 37.13 1.90
C PRO A 76 2.62 36.27 1.21
N PRO A 77 3.77 36.00 1.85
CA PRO A 77 4.76 35.06 1.32
C PRO A 77 4.10 33.72 1.01
N SER A 78 4.48 33.08 -0.09
CA SER A 78 3.99 31.74 -0.42
C SER A 78 4.79 30.68 0.34
N PHE A 79 4.08 29.76 1.00
CA PHE A 79 4.64 28.60 1.70
C PHE A 79 4.38 27.27 0.97
N VAL A 80 3.85 27.33 -0.26
CA VAL A 80 3.57 26.14 -1.08
C VAL A 80 4.86 25.34 -1.33
N GLY A 81 4.77 24.01 -1.18
CA GLY A 81 5.87 23.06 -1.31
C GLY A 81 6.68 22.82 -0.03
N GLN A 82 6.48 23.63 1.02
CA GLN A 82 7.12 23.39 2.32
C GLN A 82 6.37 22.31 3.12
N SER A 83 7.05 21.71 4.12
CA SER A 83 6.37 20.91 5.13
C SER A 83 5.46 21.79 5.98
N LEU A 84 4.33 21.26 6.43
CA LEU A 84 3.33 22.01 7.20
C LEU A 84 3.91 22.63 8.46
N LYS A 85 4.75 21.88 9.18
CA LYS A 85 5.47 22.37 10.36
C LYS A 85 6.37 23.57 10.04
N ALA A 86 7.13 23.52 8.95
CA ALA A 86 7.99 24.61 8.52
C ALA A 86 7.15 25.82 8.07
N ALA A 87 6.09 25.58 7.30
CA ALA A 87 5.18 26.61 6.80
C ALA A 87 4.49 27.37 7.93
N LYS A 88 3.94 26.68 8.94
CA LYS A 88 3.32 27.31 10.12
C LYS A 88 4.33 28.17 10.90
N LYS A 89 5.55 27.67 11.10
CA LYS A 89 6.62 28.43 11.77
C LYS A 89 7.01 29.69 10.98
N ALA A 90 7.16 29.55 9.66
CA ALA A 90 7.53 30.65 8.78
C ALA A 90 6.40 31.70 8.68
N ALA A 91 5.14 31.27 8.56
CA ALA A 91 3.97 32.14 8.59
C ALA A 91 3.89 32.94 9.90
N SER A 92 4.09 32.30 11.04
CA SER A 92 4.11 32.97 12.34
C SER A 92 5.22 34.02 12.43
N THR A 93 6.42 33.70 11.93
CA THR A 93 7.55 34.64 11.87
C THR A 93 7.25 35.83 10.94
N ALA A 94 6.46 35.60 9.90
CA ALA A 94 5.98 36.63 8.98
C ALA A 94 4.75 37.41 9.49
N GLY A 95 4.25 37.15 10.71
CA GLY A 95 3.12 37.86 11.30
C GLY A 95 1.73 37.32 10.91
N TYR A 96 1.64 36.05 10.51
CA TYR A 96 0.38 35.39 10.15
C TYR A 96 0.04 34.26 11.10
N ASN A 97 -1.25 34.07 11.37
CA ASN A 97 -1.75 32.79 11.88
C ASN A 97 -1.90 31.79 10.73
N ALA A 98 -1.90 30.51 11.05
CA ALA A 98 -2.03 29.45 10.05
C ALA A 98 -3.00 28.36 10.52
N THR A 99 -3.99 28.05 9.69
CA THR A 99 -4.82 26.84 9.77
C THR A 99 -4.46 25.89 8.64
N SER A 100 -4.92 24.64 8.74
CA SER A 100 -4.72 23.67 7.68
C SER A 100 -5.90 22.71 7.56
N HIS A 101 -6.13 22.23 6.34
CA HIS A 101 -7.13 21.23 6.00
C HIS A 101 -6.56 20.23 4.99
N ASP A 102 -7.17 19.04 4.88
CA ASP A 102 -6.76 18.08 3.84
C ASP A 102 -7.20 18.63 2.48
N ALA A 103 -6.25 18.84 1.57
CA ALA A 103 -6.52 19.33 0.23
C ALA A 103 -7.18 18.28 -0.67
N ALA A 104 -7.19 17.02 -0.27
CA ALA A 104 -7.90 15.96 -0.97
C ALA A 104 -9.38 15.88 -0.53
N ASP A 105 -10.21 15.31 -1.39
CA ASP A 105 -11.64 15.04 -1.14
C ASP A 105 -11.91 14.09 0.05
N THR A 106 -10.88 13.40 0.53
CA THR A 106 -10.96 12.39 1.58
C THR A 106 -11.09 12.93 3.01
N ASN A 107 -10.92 14.23 3.25
CA ASN A 107 -10.99 14.87 4.58
C ASN A 107 -10.20 14.13 5.68
N THR A 108 -8.96 13.75 5.38
CA THR A 108 -8.10 12.98 6.28
C THR A 108 -7.72 13.79 7.51
N SER A 109 -7.93 13.22 8.70
CA SER A 109 -7.55 13.86 9.97
C SER A 109 -6.05 14.09 10.09
N GLN A 110 -5.65 15.35 10.34
CA GLN A 110 -4.29 15.77 10.63
C GLN A 110 -4.04 15.68 12.14
N TRP A 111 -3.29 14.67 12.58
CA TRP A 111 -2.92 14.48 13.99
C TRP A 111 -1.47 14.89 14.29
N ASP A 112 -0.69 15.20 13.24
CA ASP A 112 0.68 15.72 13.32
C ASP A 112 0.95 16.69 12.16
N ASP A 113 1.93 17.58 12.32
CA ASP A 113 2.35 18.54 11.28
C ASP A 113 3.60 18.07 10.49
N ASP A 114 4.21 16.96 10.89
CA ASP A 114 5.51 16.49 10.37
C ASP A 114 5.35 15.72 9.04
N ASN A 115 4.23 15.01 8.86
CA ASN A 115 3.97 14.15 7.71
C ASN A 115 3.21 14.82 6.56
N TRP A 116 3.09 16.14 6.59
CA TRP A 116 2.25 16.91 5.68
C TRP A 116 3.04 18.00 4.96
N LYS A 117 2.66 18.28 3.72
CA LYS A 117 3.19 19.39 2.90
C LYS A 117 2.07 20.29 2.41
N VAL A 118 2.41 21.55 2.21
CA VAL A 118 1.49 22.58 1.71
C VAL A 118 1.39 22.50 0.20
N CYS A 119 0.18 22.32 -0.32
CA CYS A 119 -0.13 22.34 -1.75
C CYS A 119 -0.76 23.67 -2.16
N PHE A 120 -1.61 24.22 -1.31
CA PHE A 120 -2.33 25.46 -1.55
C PHE A 120 -2.24 26.39 -0.35
N GLN A 121 -2.33 27.68 -0.63
CA GLN A 121 -2.37 28.71 0.38
C GLN A 121 -3.40 29.75 -0.04
N THR A 122 -4.37 29.99 0.85
CA THR A 122 -5.38 31.03 0.67
C THR A 122 -5.53 31.86 1.94
N PRO A 123 -6.04 33.10 1.89
CA PRO A 123 -6.48 33.79 3.09
C PRO A 123 -7.64 33.02 3.74
N ALA A 124 -7.53 32.73 5.02
CA ALA A 124 -8.60 32.04 5.74
C ALA A 124 -9.86 32.92 5.84
N ALA A 125 -11.03 32.33 5.62
CA ALA A 125 -12.30 33.03 5.73
C ALA A 125 -12.57 33.60 7.13
N LYS A 126 -12.01 32.98 8.17
CA LYS A 126 -12.13 33.40 9.56
C LYS A 126 -10.76 33.82 10.10
N GLN A 127 -10.67 35.06 10.56
CA GLN A 127 -9.51 35.52 11.31
C GLN A 127 -9.50 34.91 12.71
N ILE A 128 -8.34 34.39 13.11
CA ILE A 128 -8.08 33.94 14.47
C ILE A 128 -7.31 35.05 15.18
N GLY A 129 -7.91 35.65 16.21
CA GLY A 129 -7.26 36.73 16.94
C GLY A 129 -7.03 38.00 16.10
N LYS A 130 -5.89 38.68 16.31
CA LYS A 130 -5.59 39.98 15.69
C LYS A 130 -4.75 39.89 14.42
N LEU A 131 -4.17 38.72 14.12
CA LEU A 131 -3.30 38.53 12.96
C LEU A 131 -4.12 37.98 11.78
N PRO A 132 -3.80 38.37 10.53
CA PRO A 132 -4.34 37.72 9.36
C PRO A 132 -4.04 36.22 9.41
N THR A 133 -5.00 35.39 9.00
CA THR A 133 -4.88 33.94 9.05
C THR A 133 -4.76 33.40 7.63
N LEU A 134 -3.76 32.56 7.39
CA LEU A 134 -3.59 31.78 6.17
C LEU A 134 -4.20 30.41 6.38
N ASP A 135 -4.86 29.88 5.36
CA ASP A 135 -5.34 28.52 5.32
C ASP A 135 -4.50 27.70 4.34
N PHE A 136 -3.94 26.60 4.83
CA PHE A 136 -3.10 25.70 4.07
C PHE A 136 -3.86 24.43 3.69
N GLY A 137 -4.10 24.26 2.38
CA GLY A 137 -4.51 22.97 1.82
C GLY A 137 -3.29 22.06 1.78
N VAL A 138 -3.31 20.97 2.53
CA VAL A 138 -2.17 20.06 2.72
C VAL A 138 -2.46 18.63 2.27
N VAL A 139 -1.41 17.93 1.85
CA VAL A 139 -1.44 16.47 1.61
C VAL A 139 -0.27 15.81 2.33
N ARG A 140 -0.27 14.47 2.43
CA ARG A 140 0.90 13.74 2.95
C ARG A 140 2.14 14.00 2.09
N ASN A 141 3.33 14.02 2.70
CA ASN A 141 4.59 14.38 2.03
C ASN A 141 4.84 13.65 0.68
N GLU A 142 4.55 12.35 0.63
CA GLU A 142 4.78 11.49 -0.54
C GLU A 142 3.66 11.53 -1.60
N VAL A 143 2.57 12.24 -1.31
CA VAL A 143 1.37 12.28 -2.15
C VAL A 143 1.44 13.49 -3.07
N PRO A 144 1.16 13.36 -4.39
CA PRO A 144 1.14 14.51 -5.27
C PRO A 144 0.04 15.49 -4.88
N CYS A 145 0.28 16.79 -5.07
CA CYS A 145 -0.77 17.78 -4.86
C CYS A 145 -1.88 17.58 -5.91
N PRO A 146 -3.17 17.70 -5.53
CA PRO A 146 -4.25 17.68 -6.50
C PRO A 146 -4.17 18.91 -7.41
N ALA A 147 -4.94 18.90 -8.51
CA ALA A 147 -4.95 20.03 -9.44
C ALA A 147 -5.57 21.29 -8.81
N LYS A 148 -6.57 21.10 -7.94
CA LYS A 148 -7.17 22.14 -7.11
C LYS A 148 -7.47 21.63 -5.72
N ASP A 149 -7.68 22.57 -4.82
CA ASP A 149 -8.07 22.28 -3.45
C ASP A 149 -9.44 21.60 -3.40
N GLY A 150 -9.54 20.49 -2.66
CA GLY A 150 -10.71 19.63 -2.57
C GLY A 150 -10.93 18.68 -3.76
N GLU A 151 -10.04 18.64 -4.75
CA GLU A 151 -10.11 17.66 -5.85
C GLU A 151 -9.37 16.34 -5.51
N PRO A 152 -9.70 15.22 -6.17
CA PRO A 152 -9.01 13.96 -5.98
C PRO A 152 -7.52 14.04 -6.33
N ILE A 153 -6.72 13.28 -5.58
CA ILE A 153 -5.27 13.18 -5.81
C ILE A 153 -4.98 12.45 -7.14
N PRO A 154 -4.11 13.00 -8.02
CA PRO A 154 -3.75 12.39 -9.29
C PRO A 154 -2.70 11.28 -9.09
N TYR A 155 -3.10 10.16 -8.50
CA TYR A 155 -2.23 9.01 -8.34
C TYR A 155 -1.85 8.40 -9.71
N PRO A 156 -0.60 7.92 -9.87
CA PRO A 156 -0.23 7.21 -11.09
C PRO A 156 -1.02 5.91 -11.22
N LYS A 157 -1.33 5.54 -12.46
CA LYS A 157 -2.02 4.28 -12.77
C LYS A 157 -1.02 3.25 -13.30
N MET A 158 -1.28 1.99 -12.99
CA MET A 158 -0.49 0.88 -13.51
C MET A 158 -0.70 0.74 -15.03
N PRO A 159 0.35 0.85 -15.86
CA PRO A 159 0.25 0.69 -17.29
C PRO A 159 0.06 -0.78 -17.67
N LYS A 160 -0.41 -1.00 -18.89
CA LYS A 160 -0.47 -2.33 -19.49
C LYS A 160 0.93 -2.78 -19.93
N VAL A 161 1.43 -3.85 -19.34
CA VAL A 161 2.69 -4.49 -19.71
C VAL A 161 2.53 -5.94 -20.17
N VAL A 162 1.32 -6.52 -20.04
CA VAL A 162 0.98 -7.84 -20.60
C VAL A 162 1.23 -7.86 -22.12
N GLY A 163 1.92 -8.90 -22.58
CA GLY A 163 2.34 -9.10 -23.96
C GLY A 163 3.70 -8.47 -24.32
N GLN A 164 4.30 -7.68 -23.42
CA GLN A 164 5.65 -7.15 -23.60
C GLN A 164 6.70 -8.12 -23.06
N THR A 165 7.97 -7.93 -23.45
CA THR A 165 9.08 -8.63 -22.79
C THR A 165 9.34 -8.04 -21.41
N PHE A 166 9.91 -8.83 -20.48
CA PHE A 166 10.21 -8.36 -19.12
C PHE A 166 11.11 -7.12 -19.11
N ALA A 167 12.08 -7.02 -20.01
CA ALA A 167 12.92 -5.83 -20.14
C ALA A 167 12.11 -4.58 -20.50
N LYS A 168 11.24 -4.67 -21.53
CA LYS A 168 10.39 -3.56 -21.96
C LYS A 168 9.36 -3.17 -20.88
N ALA A 169 8.75 -4.17 -20.26
CA ALA A 169 7.83 -3.98 -19.15
C ALA A 169 8.52 -3.26 -17.98
N SER A 170 9.72 -3.71 -17.60
CA SER A 170 10.50 -3.09 -16.52
C SER A 170 10.84 -1.64 -16.83
N GLU A 171 11.22 -1.32 -18.07
CA GLU A 171 11.45 0.05 -18.51
C GLU A 171 10.21 0.93 -18.45
N ALA A 172 9.07 0.41 -18.90
CA ALA A 172 7.78 1.12 -18.86
C ALA A 172 7.33 1.44 -17.41
N LEU A 173 7.71 0.60 -16.45
CA LEU A 173 7.34 0.76 -15.04
C LEU A 173 8.30 1.67 -14.24
N LYS A 174 9.51 1.97 -14.74
CA LYS A 174 10.50 2.85 -14.05
C LYS A 174 9.92 4.21 -13.63
N PRO A 175 9.15 4.95 -14.46
CA PRO A 175 8.67 6.28 -14.09
C PRO A 175 7.67 6.30 -12.93
N ILE A 176 7.04 5.16 -12.62
CA ILE A 176 6.06 5.03 -11.54
C ILE A 176 6.75 5.04 -10.17
N GLY A 177 8.03 4.65 -10.11
CA GLY A 177 8.78 4.57 -8.87
C GLY A 177 8.28 3.48 -7.92
N LEU A 178 7.98 2.29 -8.48
CA LEU A 178 7.63 1.10 -7.69
C LEU A 178 8.78 0.69 -6.76
N GLN A 179 8.46 0.03 -5.65
CA GLN A 179 9.47 -0.50 -4.73
C GLN A 179 10.36 -1.54 -5.42
N LYS A 180 9.71 -2.47 -6.13
CA LYS A 180 10.37 -3.56 -6.83
C LYS A 180 9.49 -4.06 -7.98
N ILE A 181 10.15 -4.66 -8.98
CA ILE A 181 9.51 -5.42 -10.06
C ILE A 181 10.06 -6.84 -9.93
N GLU A 182 9.18 -7.79 -9.63
CA GLU A 182 9.53 -9.19 -9.40
C GLU A 182 9.05 -10.07 -10.55
N PRO A 183 9.97 -10.74 -11.25
CA PRO A 183 9.59 -11.75 -12.23
C PRO A 183 9.14 -13.03 -11.52
N GLN A 184 8.03 -13.59 -11.99
CA GLN A 184 7.48 -14.87 -11.56
C GLN A 184 7.22 -15.74 -12.79
N SER A 185 7.11 -17.05 -12.60
CA SER A 185 6.78 -17.95 -13.70
C SER A 185 5.27 -17.89 -13.91
N ALA A 186 4.81 -17.82 -15.15
CA ALA A 186 3.40 -18.00 -15.48
C ALA A 186 2.94 -19.45 -15.27
N TYR A 187 3.88 -20.39 -15.17
CA TYR A 187 3.65 -21.81 -15.00
C TYR A 187 4.17 -22.31 -13.65
N THR A 188 3.44 -23.23 -13.02
CA THR A 188 3.78 -23.75 -11.67
C THR A 188 4.97 -24.71 -11.66
N ASP A 189 5.24 -25.38 -12.78
CA ASP A 189 6.29 -26.37 -12.98
C ASP A 189 7.55 -25.81 -13.68
N VAL A 190 7.57 -24.50 -13.96
CA VAL A 190 8.70 -23.84 -14.62
C VAL A 190 9.44 -22.96 -13.63
N THR A 191 10.72 -23.27 -13.41
CA THR A 191 11.63 -22.44 -12.62
C THR A 191 12.21 -21.34 -13.52
N LEU A 192 12.18 -20.08 -13.08
CA LEU A 192 12.80 -19.00 -13.87
C LEU A 192 14.33 -19.13 -13.87
N PRO A 193 14.97 -18.93 -15.03
CA PRO A 193 16.42 -18.74 -15.09
C PRO A 193 16.82 -17.39 -14.47
N GLY A 194 18.13 -17.19 -14.26
CA GLY A 194 18.65 -15.92 -13.74
C GLY A 194 18.47 -14.73 -14.70
N ALA A 195 18.29 -14.98 -16.00
CA ALA A 195 18.06 -13.97 -17.03
C ALA A 195 16.70 -14.22 -17.71
N VAL A 196 15.80 -13.25 -17.60
CA VAL A 196 14.39 -13.35 -18.06
C VAL A 196 13.97 -12.17 -18.93
N ASP A 197 14.92 -11.35 -19.38
CA ASP A 197 14.67 -10.07 -20.05
C ASP A 197 13.86 -10.20 -21.34
N ASP A 198 14.00 -11.32 -22.05
CA ASP A 198 13.31 -11.67 -23.28
C ASP A 198 12.00 -12.45 -23.07
N TRP A 199 11.70 -12.86 -21.83
CA TRP A 199 10.46 -13.58 -21.51
C TRP A 199 9.25 -12.65 -21.57
N VAL A 200 8.11 -13.19 -22.02
CA VAL A 200 6.90 -12.41 -22.26
C VAL A 200 6.04 -12.37 -20.99
N VAL A 201 5.56 -11.17 -20.64
CA VAL A 201 4.63 -10.98 -19.51
C VAL A 201 3.24 -11.50 -19.90
N CYS A 202 2.78 -12.52 -19.20
CA CYS A 202 1.46 -13.12 -19.38
C CYS A 202 0.42 -12.53 -18.42
N PHE A 203 0.80 -12.31 -17.17
CA PHE A 203 -0.04 -11.66 -16.17
C PHE A 203 0.74 -10.58 -15.44
N GLN A 204 0.04 -9.54 -15.03
CA GLN A 204 0.62 -8.44 -14.27
C GLN A 204 -0.20 -8.19 -13.00
N GLU A 205 0.52 -7.96 -11.91
CA GLU A 205 -0.04 -7.44 -10.67
C GLU A 205 0.85 -6.27 -10.21
N PRO A 206 0.29 -5.09 -9.88
CA PRO A 206 -1.12 -4.71 -9.97
C PRO A 206 -1.72 -4.77 -11.39
N ALA A 207 -3.04 -4.93 -11.46
CA ALA A 207 -3.76 -4.98 -12.73
C ALA A 207 -3.65 -3.66 -13.50
N GLU A 208 -3.83 -3.73 -14.82
CA GLU A 208 -3.88 -2.55 -15.68
C GLU A 208 -4.88 -1.51 -15.16
N ASN A 209 -4.53 -0.23 -15.27
CA ASN A 209 -5.33 0.92 -14.83
C ASN A 209 -5.60 1.00 -13.33
N LYS A 210 -5.05 0.09 -12.52
CA LYS A 210 -5.12 0.18 -11.06
C LYS A 210 -4.40 1.44 -10.58
N GLU A 211 -5.10 2.22 -9.76
CA GLU A 211 -4.54 3.39 -9.09
C GLU A 211 -3.51 2.97 -8.04
N LEU A 212 -2.32 3.58 -8.08
CA LEU A 212 -1.21 3.29 -7.18
C LEU A 212 -1.06 4.39 -6.14
N ARG A 213 -1.64 4.18 -4.96
CA ARG A 213 -1.62 5.15 -3.86
C ARG A 213 -0.27 5.25 -3.17
N THR A 214 0.48 4.16 -3.15
CA THR A 214 1.77 4.02 -2.46
C THR A 214 2.79 3.32 -3.35
N PRO A 215 3.17 3.90 -4.51
CA PRO A 215 4.05 3.22 -5.47
C PRO A 215 5.39 2.81 -4.84
N LYS A 216 5.98 3.67 -4.00
CA LYS A 216 7.26 3.43 -3.32
C LYS A 216 7.29 2.21 -2.38
N THR A 217 6.13 1.68 -1.99
CA THR A 217 6.00 0.46 -1.18
C THR A 217 5.22 -0.64 -1.89
N THR A 218 4.99 -0.47 -3.20
CA THR A 218 4.28 -1.45 -4.03
C THR A 218 5.30 -2.25 -4.83
N THR A 219 5.22 -3.57 -4.72
CA THR A 219 5.93 -4.50 -5.61
C THR A 219 5.02 -4.88 -6.76
N ALA A 220 5.51 -4.79 -7.99
CA ALA A 220 4.82 -5.36 -9.14
C ALA A 220 5.32 -6.79 -9.40
N TYR A 221 4.41 -7.74 -9.51
CA TYR A 221 4.68 -9.12 -9.87
C TYR A 221 4.31 -9.34 -11.33
N LEU A 222 5.30 -9.72 -12.14
CA LEU A 222 5.11 -9.98 -13.56
C LEU A 222 5.31 -11.48 -13.81
N GLN A 223 4.25 -12.17 -14.20
CA GLN A 223 4.28 -13.59 -14.50
C GLN A 223 4.67 -13.81 -15.95
N LEU A 224 5.73 -14.56 -16.19
CA LEU A 224 6.45 -14.64 -17.45
C LEU A 224 6.35 -16.03 -18.09
N ALA A 225 6.23 -16.08 -19.41
CA ALA A 225 6.43 -17.28 -20.21
C ALA A 225 7.70 -17.17 -21.06
N ALA A 226 8.39 -18.30 -21.23
CA ALA A 226 9.60 -18.36 -22.03
C ALA A 226 9.33 -17.96 -23.50
N PRO A 227 10.32 -17.39 -24.20
CA PRO A 227 10.19 -17.11 -25.63
C PRO A 227 9.70 -18.32 -26.42
N GLY A 228 8.69 -18.12 -27.27
CA GLY A 228 8.09 -19.20 -28.06
C GLY A 228 7.08 -20.08 -27.32
N THR A 229 6.91 -19.91 -26.00
CA THR A 229 5.85 -20.54 -25.22
C THR A 229 4.64 -19.61 -25.16
N ALA A 230 3.43 -20.14 -25.39
CA ALA A 230 2.21 -19.36 -25.27
C ALA A 230 1.99 -18.94 -23.80
N CYS A 231 1.20 -17.89 -23.57
CA CYS A 231 0.74 -17.60 -22.22
C CYS A 231 -0.36 -18.60 -21.82
N PRO A 232 -0.39 -19.10 -20.57
CA PRO A 232 -1.47 -19.95 -20.11
C PRO A 232 -2.77 -19.14 -20.01
N SER A 233 -3.91 -19.83 -20.09
CA SER A 233 -5.24 -19.20 -20.03
C SER A 233 -5.60 -18.73 -18.62
N SER A 234 -5.00 -19.33 -17.59
CA SER A 234 -5.19 -18.99 -16.18
C SER A 234 -3.85 -19.05 -15.43
N GLN A 235 -3.77 -18.30 -14.34
CA GLN A 235 -2.68 -18.44 -13.39
C GLN A 235 -2.66 -19.86 -12.81
N HIS A 236 -1.51 -20.31 -12.31
CA HIS A 236 -1.31 -21.63 -11.70
C HIS A 236 -1.45 -22.84 -12.64
N THR A 237 -1.24 -22.65 -13.94
CA THR A 237 -1.27 -23.74 -14.93
C THR A 237 0.08 -24.45 -14.98
N GLU A 238 0.12 -25.78 -15.15
CA GLU A 238 1.36 -26.51 -15.48
C GLU A 238 1.62 -26.48 -16.99
N LEU A 239 2.87 -26.24 -17.40
CA LEU A 239 3.30 -26.30 -18.79
C LEU A 239 3.44 -27.75 -19.27
N HIS A 240 3.92 -28.64 -18.40
CA HIS A 240 4.08 -30.07 -18.67
C HIS A 240 3.16 -30.90 -17.77
N PRO A 241 1.87 -31.06 -18.14
CA PRO A 241 0.97 -31.92 -17.39
C PRO A 241 1.55 -33.33 -17.27
N LYS A 242 1.51 -33.91 -16.06
CA LYS A 242 1.90 -35.30 -15.84
C LYS A 242 1.11 -36.20 -16.81
N PRO A 243 1.76 -37.18 -17.48
CA PRO A 243 1.06 -38.13 -18.33
C PRO A 243 -0.11 -38.75 -17.56
N ALA A 244 -1.30 -38.72 -18.17
CA ALA A 244 -2.45 -39.40 -17.63
C ALA A 244 -2.08 -40.89 -17.40
N PRO A 245 -2.38 -41.46 -16.23
CA PRO A 245 -2.08 -42.85 -15.97
C PRO A 245 -2.77 -43.71 -17.03
N ALA A 246 -2.04 -44.72 -17.52
CA ALA A 246 -2.54 -45.61 -18.54
C ALA A 246 -3.88 -46.23 -18.10
N PRO A 247 -4.83 -46.44 -19.02
CA PRO A 247 -6.00 -47.25 -18.73
C PRO A 247 -5.51 -48.61 -18.22
N ASN A 248 -5.91 -49.00 -17.01
CA ASN A 248 -5.62 -50.33 -16.51
C ASN A 248 -6.46 -51.32 -17.33
N ASP A 249 -5.82 -52.08 -18.22
CA ASP A 249 -6.41 -53.21 -18.95
C ASP A 249 -6.55 -54.46 -18.04
N ASP A 250 -7.08 -54.27 -16.82
CA ASP A 250 -7.40 -55.35 -15.88
C ASP A 250 -8.94 -55.42 -15.71
N ASP A 251 -9.63 -55.76 -16.78
CA ASP A 251 -10.98 -56.32 -16.70
C ASP A 251 -11.15 -57.35 -17.84
N SER A 252 -10.48 -58.49 -17.65
CA SER A 252 -10.89 -59.75 -18.30
C SER A 252 -11.53 -60.66 -17.25
N ASP A 253 -12.75 -61.07 -17.59
CA ASP A 253 -13.54 -62.20 -17.08
C ASP A 253 -14.32 -62.05 -15.75
N ASN A 254 -15.64 -61.85 -15.90
CA ASN A 254 -16.56 -62.96 -15.64
C ASN A 254 -17.90 -62.81 -16.38
N SER A 255 -18.16 -63.75 -17.28
CA SER A 255 -19.47 -63.97 -17.88
C SER A 255 -20.35 -64.77 -16.90
N SER A 256 -21.58 -64.30 -16.62
CA SER A 256 -22.82 -65.10 -16.76
C SER A 256 -24.04 -64.46 -16.08
N THR A 257 -25.06 -64.22 -16.92
CA THR A 257 -26.47 -64.57 -16.72
C THR A 257 -27.30 -63.90 -15.62
N GLY A 258 -28.34 -63.18 -16.04
CA GLY A 258 -29.51 -62.87 -15.23
C GLY A 258 -30.40 -61.80 -15.88
N GLY A 259 -31.26 -62.20 -16.82
CA GLY A 259 -32.23 -61.29 -17.41
C GLY A 259 -33.36 -60.92 -16.45
N SER A 260 -33.95 -59.74 -16.64
CA SER A 260 -35.40 -59.51 -16.65
C SER A 260 -35.74 -58.03 -16.91
N THR A 261 -36.33 -57.81 -18.07
CA THR A 261 -37.48 -56.95 -18.38
C THR A 261 -38.04 -56.05 -17.25
N SER A 262 -38.13 -54.74 -17.49
CA SER A 262 -39.40 -54.01 -17.34
C SER A 262 -39.34 -52.61 -17.98
N THR A 263 -40.38 -52.37 -18.77
CA THR A 263 -40.73 -51.23 -19.60
C THR A 263 -41.46 -50.17 -18.79
N THR A 264 -41.16 -48.87 -19.01
CA THR A 264 -42.05 -47.68 -19.10
C THR A 264 -41.14 -46.45 -18.93
N GLY A 265 -41.10 -45.43 -19.78
CA GLY A 265 -42.15 -44.78 -20.56
C GLY A 265 -42.15 -43.31 -20.13
N GLY A 266 -41.69 -42.39 -20.98
CA GLY A 266 -41.63 -40.96 -20.64
C GLY A 266 -40.91 -40.10 -21.67
N SER A 267 -41.53 -39.91 -22.83
CA SER A 267 -41.18 -38.85 -23.77
C SER A 267 -41.48 -37.48 -23.16
N GLY A 268 -40.53 -36.56 -23.29
CA GLY A 268 -40.72 -35.13 -23.02
C GLY A 268 -39.64 -34.35 -23.75
N GLY A 269 -39.91 -33.98 -25.00
CA GLY A 269 -39.05 -33.13 -25.80
C GLY A 269 -39.05 -31.69 -25.30
N GLY A 270 -37.90 -31.04 -25.39
CA GLY A 270 -37.70 -29.62 -25.13
C GLY A 270 -36.31 -29.20 -25.64
N SER A 271 -36.27 -28.82 -26.92
CA SER A 271 -35.10 -28.33 -27.64
C SER A 271 -34.64 -26.96 -27.15
N GLY A 272 -33.32 -26.73 -27.14
CA GLY A 272 -32.72 -25.41 -26.95
C GLY A 272 -31.19 -25.41 -26.82
N SER A 273 -30.49 -25.69 -27.94
CA SER A 273 -29.05 -25.48 -28.18
C SER A 273 -28.54 -24.08 -27.76
N GLY A 274 -27.27 -23.87 -27.40
CA GLY A 274 -26.09 -24.47 -28.02
C GLY A 274 -24.86 -24.57 -27.11
N GLY A 275 -24.12 -25.65 -27.31
CA GLY A 275 -22.90 -25.97 -26.61
C GLY A 275 -21.64 -25.37 -27.24
N SER A 276 -20.58 -25.38 -26.45
CA SER A 276 -19.20 -25.49 -26.91
C SER A 276 -18.51 -26.51 -26.01
N GLY A 277 -18.05 -27.60 -26.62
CA GLY A 277 -17.79 -28.88 -25.97
C GLY A 277 -16.59 -28.90 -25.04
N GLY A 278 -16.84 -29.14 -23.75
CA GLY A 278 -15.91 -29.83 -22.87
C GLY A 278 -16.23 -31.31 -22.93
N GLY A 279 -15.32 -32.14 -23.44
CA GLY A 279 -15.45 -33.59 -23.36
C GLY A 279 -15.74 -33.98 -21.92
N SER A 280 -16.89 -34.60 -21.68
CA SER A 280 -17.35 -34.95 -20.34
C SER A 280 -16.46 -36.05 -19.78
N VAL A 281 -15.39 -35.64 -19.10
CA VAL A 281 -14.65 -36.53 -18.21
C VAL A 281 -15.68 -37.07 -17.21
N TYR A 282 -15.77 -38.39 -17.06
CA TYR A 282 -16.70 -39.04 -16.14
C TYR A 282 -15.92 -40.08 -15.34
N TYR A 283 -15.86 -39.90 -14.02
CA TYR A 283 -15.27 -40.88 -13.13
C TYR A 283 -16.37 -41.75 -12.52
N LYS A 284 -16.28 -43.07 -12.69
CA LYS A 284 -17.27 -44.01 -12.11
C LYS A 284 -17.30 -43.96 -10.58
N ASN A 285 -16.14 -43.74 -9.95
CA ASN A 285 -15.98 -43.67 -8.50
C ASN A 285 -14.67 -42.95 -8.12
N CYS A 286 -14.47 -42.75 -6.81
CA CYS A 286 -13.28 -42.07 -6.31
C CYS A 286 -11.96 -42.82 -6.50
N THR A 287 -12.00 -44.14 -6.65
CA THR A 287 -10.81 -44.90 -7.03
C THR A 287 -10.37 -44.54 -8.44
N ALA A 288 -11.30 -44.42 -9.39
CA ALA A 288 -11.00 -43.97 -10.75
C ALA A 288 -10.51 -42.52 -10.79
N ALA A 289 -11.11 -41.62 -10.00
CA ALA A 289 -10.68 -40.22 -9.89
C ALA A 289 -9.26 -40.09 -9.29
N ARG A 290 -8.96 -40.85 -8.22
CA ARG A 290 -7.61 -40.89 -7.61
C ARG A 290 -6.58 -41.54 -8.53
N ALA A 291 -6.96 -42.65 -9.18
CA ALA A 291 -6.09 -43.31 -10.15
C ALA A 291 -5.72 -42.34 -11.28
N ALA A 292 -6.67 -41.52 -11.75
CA ALA A 292 -6.45 -40.46 -12.73
C ALA A 292 -5.71 -39.21 -12.19
N GLY A 293 -5.38 -39.16 -10.89
CA GLY A 293 -4.75 -38.00 -10.27
C GLY A 293 -5.66 -36.76 -10.14
N ALA A 294 -6.97 -36.93 -10.33
CA ALA A 294 -7.94 -35.85 -10.33
C ALA A 294 -8.57 -35.58 -8.96
N ALA A 295 -8.31 -36.43 -7.96
CA ALA A 295 -8.81 -36.24 -6.61
C ALA A 295 -7.87 -35.34 -5.78
N PRO A 296 -8.40 -34.39 -4.99
CA PRO A 296 -9.82 -34.08 -4.80
C PRO A 296 -10.46 -33.38 -6.03
N VAL A 297 -11.66 -33.80 -6.41
CA VAL A 297 -12.42 -33.27 -7.56
C VAL A 297 -13.42 -32.24 -7.06
N HIS A 298 -13.27 -30.97 -7.43
CA HIS A 298 -14.12 -29.92 -6.88
C HIS A 298 -15.38 -29.69 -7.73
N ARG A 299 -16.43 -29.19 -7.10
CA ARG A 299 -17.68 -28.82 -7.79
C ARG A 299 -17.39 -27.77 -8.87
N GLY A 300 -17.62 -28.14 -10.13
CA GLY A 300 -17.36 -27.31 -11.29
C GLY A 300 -16.18 -27.79 -12.14
N ASP A 301 -15.34 -28.66 -11.59
CA ASP A 301 -14.26 -29.31 -12.35
C ASP A 301 -14.85 -30.31 -13.36
N PRO A 302 -14.24 -30.44 -14.56
CA PRO A 302 -14.56 -31.52 -15.49
C PRO A 302 -14.36 -32.88 -14.80
N GLY A 303 -15.41 -33.71 -14.75
CA GLY A 303 -15.36 -34.98 -14.02
C GLY A 303 -16.02 -34.97 -12.65
N TYR A 304 -16.36 -33.79 -12.11
CA TYR A 304 -17.17 -33.72 -10.89
C TYR A 304 -18.55 -34.32 -11.12
N GLY A 305 -18.91 -35.27 -10.26
CA GLY A 305 -20.26 -35.79 -10.14
C GLY A 305 -20.65 -35.88 -8.69
N ARG A 306 -21.92 -35.59 -8.37
CA ARG A 306 -22.46 -35.68 -7.00
C ARG A 306 -22.23 -37.05 -6.35
N HIS A 307 -22.04 -38.11 -7.13
CA HIS A 307 -21.73 -39.45 -6.62
C HIS A 307 -20.30 -39.61 -6.07
N LEU A 308 -19.41 -38.64 -6.32
CA LEU A 308 -18.04 -38.61 -5.81
C LEU A 308 -17.92 -37.83 -4.49
N ASP A 309 -18.91 -36.99 -4.19
CA ASP A 309 -18.98 -36.07 -3.06
C ASP A 309 -19.99 -36.65 -2.05
N ARG A 310 -19.47 -37.46 -1.12
CA ARG A 310 -20.30 -38.29 -0.22
C ARG A 310 -21.05 -37.45 0.81
N ASP A 311 -20.44 -36.37 1.30
CA ASP A 311 -20.98 -35.49 2.33
C ASP A 311 -21.62 -34.22 1.75
N GLY A 312 -21.37 -33.90 0.48
CA GLY A 312 -22.06 -32.86 -0.29
C GLY A 312 -21.44 -31.47 -0.15
N ASP A 313 -20.23 -31.38 0.38
CA ASP A 313 -19.56 -30.12 0.70
C ASP A 313 -18.97 -29.41 -0.55
N GLY A 314 -18.92 -30.12 -1.68
CA GLY A 314 -18.37 -29.63 -2.95
C GLY A 314 -16.97 -30.16 -3.25
N VAL A 315 -16.42 -31.05 -2.42
CA VAL A 315 -15.11 -31.70 -2.59
C VAL A 315 -15.31 -33.21 -2.74
N GLY A 316 -15.26 -33.68 -3.99
CA GLY A 316 -15.34 -35.10 -4.30
C GLY A 316 -14.03 -35.84 -3.99
N CYS A 317 -14.14 -37.04 -3.45
CA CYS A 317 -13.03 -37.99 -3.29
C CYS A 317 -11.91 -37.60 -2.31
N GLU A 318 -12.25 -36.83 -1.28
CA GLU A 318 -11.48 -36.71 -0.03
C GLU A 318 -11.09 -38.06 0.60
#